data_AF-A0A3A4QPR6-F1
#
_entry.id   AF-A0A3A4QPR6-F1
#
_cell.length_a   1.000
_cell.length_b   1.000
_cell.length_c   1.000
_cell.angle_alpha   90.00
_cell.angle_beta   90.00
_cell.angle_gamma   90.00
#
_symmetry.space_group_name_H-M   'P 1'
#
loop_
_entity.id
_entity.type
_entity.pdbx_description
1 polymer ?
#
loop_
_entity_poly.entity_id
_entity_poly.type
_entity_poly.pdbx_seq_one_letter_code
_entity_poly.pdbx_strand_id
1 'polypeptide(L)'
;MDAPKEFSKIIERKKYDVKTATLIADDVYWDGNNFERSGRNEFLYRTPNGAYFTVNLTQWQGERDTLTPVTQEEAIELFEGSLTEHYVKYAEAFPGVEVEAA
;
A
#
# COMPACT_ATOMS: atom_id res chain seq x y z
N MET A 1 -12.58 2.15 -5.14
CA MET A 1 -12.61 0.86 -4.42
C MET A 1 -12.14 1.07 -2.99
N ASP A 2 -12.70 0.34 -2.04
CA ASP A 2 -12.20 0.32 -0.66
C ASP A 2 -10.96 -0.58 -0.52
N ALA A 3 -10.14 -0.27 0.47
CA ALA A 3 -9.07 -1.15 0.91
C ALA A 3 -9.63 -2.56 1.25
N PRO A 4 -8.98 -3.64 0.78
CA PRO A 4 -9.49 -4.99 1.00
C PRO A 4 -9.41 -5.36 2.48
N LYS A 5 -10.51 -5.86 3.06
CA LYS A 5 -10.56 -6.25 4.48
C LYS A 5 -9.91 -7.61 4.75
N GLU A 6 -9.90 -8.49 3.74
CA GLU A 6 -9.38 -9.84 3.82
C GLU A 6 -8.61 -10.17 2.54
N PHE A 7 -7.28 -10.07 2.60
CA PHE A 7 -6.38 -10.51 1.54
C PHE A 7 -5.09 -11.02 2.18
N SER A 8 -4.69 -12.25 1.85
CA SER A 8 -3.45 -12.81 2.38
C SER A 8 -2.74 -13.69 1.37
N LYS A 9 -1.41 -13.70 1.43
CA LYS A 9 -0.58 -14.51 0.54
C LYS A 9 0.71 -14.90 1.24
N ILE A 10 1.21 -16.08 0.94
CA ILE A 10 2.52 -16.54 1.41
C ILE A 10 3.50 -16.39 0.25
N ILE A 11 4.54 -15.59 0.45
CA ILE A 11 5.58 -15.31 -0.55
C ILE A 11 6.93 -15.47 0.14
N GLU A 12 7.83 -16.26 -0.43
CA GLU A 12 9.16 -16.53 0.14
C GLU A 12 9.12 -16.99 1.61
N ARG A 13 8.15 -17.85 1.96
CA ARG A 13 7.90 -18.35 3.33
C ARG A 13 7.49 -17.27 4.35
N LYS A 14 7.22 -16.04 3.92
CA LYS A 14 6.63 -14.97 4.74
C LYS A 14 5.14 -14.87 4.47
N LYS A 15 4.33 -14.74 5.52
CA LYS A 15 2.89 -14.50 5.41
C LYS A 15 2.64 -13.00 5.39
N TYR A 16 1.99 -12.53 4.33
CA TYR A 16 1.47 -11.18 4.20
C TYR A 16 -0.05 -11.23 4.34
N ASP A 17 -0.59 -10.40 5.21
CA ASP A 17 -1.99 -10.47 5.61
C ASP A 17 -2.50 -9.07 5.94
N VAL A 18 -3.42 -8.57 5.13
CA VAL A 18 -3.98 -7.23 5.25
C VAL A 18 -4.70 -7.02 6.58
N LYS A 19 -5.31 -8.06 7.16
CA LYS A 19 -6.04 -7.96 8.43
C LYS A 19 -5.12 -7.66 9.61
N THR A 20 -3.87 -8.12 9.53
CA THR A 20 -2.86 -7.89 10.58
C THR A 20 -1.92 -6.73 10.28
N ALA A 21 -1.89 -6.28 9.02
CA ALA A 21 -1.04 -5.20 8.58
C ALA A 21 -1.72 -3.84 8.79
N THR A 22 -0.91 -2.79 8.84
CA THR A 22 -1.37 -1.41 8.90
C THR A 22 -1.35 -0.83 7.50
N LEU A 23 -2.47 -0.29 7.03
CA LEU A 23 -2.53 0.53 5.82
C LEU A 23 -1.79 1.84 6.11
N ILE A 24 -0.77 2.15 5.30
CA ILE A 24 0.03 3.36 5.49
C ILE A 24 -0.26 4.42 4.44
N ALA A 25 -0.51 4.01 3.19
CA ALA A 25 -0.88 4.91 2.11
C ALA A 25 -1.67 4.21 0.99
N ASP A 26 -2.42 4.98 0.19
CA ASP A 26 -3.02 4.52 -1.07
C ASP A 26 -3.21 5.64 -2.10
N ASP A 27 -3.66 5.29 -3.31
CA ASP A 27 -3.95 6.21 -4.42
C ASP A 27 -5.45 6.55 -4.58
N VAL A 28 -6.27 6.23 -3.57
CA VAL A 28 -7.72 6.32 -3.57
C VAL A 28 -8.20 7.68 -3.07
N TYR A 29 -7.97 8.73 -3.87
CA TYR A 29 -8.54 10.06 -3.60
C TYR A 29 -9.74 10.38 -4.48
N TRP A 30 -10.56 11.37 -4.09
CA TRP A 30 -11.63 11.92 -4.93
C TRP A 30 -11.06 12.93 -5.93
N ASP A 31 -11.14 12.63 -7.23
CA ASP A 31 -10.67 13.55 -8.29
C ASP A 31 -11.77 14.50 -8.80
N GLY A 32 -12.84 14.73 -8.03
CA GLY A 32 -13.99 15.55 -8.47
C GLY A 32 -15.01 14.81 -9.35
N ASN A 33 -14.66 13.64 -9.88
CA ASN A 33 -15.56 12.79 -10.68
C ASN A 33 -15.54 11.30 -10.29
N ASN A 34 -14.40 10.78 -9.79
CA ASN A 34 -14.25 9.37 -9.44
C ASN A 34 -13.26 9.20 -8.27
N PHE A 35 -13.45 8.14 -7.48
CA PHE A 35 -12.51 7.66 -6.45
C PHE A 35 -11.56 6.58 -7.00
N GLU A 36 -11.76 6.12 -8.24
CA GLU A 36 -11.03 5.00 -8.83
C GLU A 36 -10.07 5.47 -9.92
N ARG A 37 -8.83 4.97 -9.91
CA ARG A 37 -7.81 5.31 -10.91
C ARG A 37 -7.96 4.39 -12.11
N SER A 38 -8.94 4.70 -12.96
CA SER A 38 -9.22 3.91 -14.17
C SER A 38 -9.51 2.43 -13.87
N GLY A 39 -10.17 2.14 -12.75
CA GLY A 39 -10.52 0.76 -12.34
C GLY A 39 -9.36 -0.03 -11.73
N ARG A 40 -8.29 0.63 -11.28
CA ARG A 40 -7.20 0.04 -10.49
C ARG A 40 -6.91 0.93 -9.28
N ASN A 41 -6.64 0.33 -8.13
CA ASN A 41 -6.19 1.05 -6.93
C ASN A 41 -5.02 0.28 -6.30
N GLU A 42 -4.04 1.01 -5.79
CA GLU A 42 -2.88 0.48 -5.09
C GLU A 42 -2.89 0.90 -3.62
N PHE A 43 -2.70 -0.09 -2.74
CA PHE A 43 -2.70 0.09 -1.29
C PHE A 43 -1.37 -0.40 -0.73
N LEU A 44 -0.69 0.44 0.04
CA LEU A 44 0.58 0.12 0.69
C LEU A 44 0.38 -0.22 2.16
N TYR A 45 0.90 -1.38 2.54
CA TYR A 45 0.78 -1.91 3.89
C TYR A 45 2.13 -2.16 4.53
N ARG A 46 2.14 -2.04 5.86
CA ARG A 46 3.25 -2.44 6.72
C ARG A 46 2.82 -3.54 7.67
N THR A 47 3.58 -4.63 7.68
CA THR A 47 3.36 -5.74 8.62
C THR A 47 3.86 -5.38 10.03
N PRO A 48 3.35 -6.03 11.10
CA PRO A 48 3.86 -5.85 12.46
C PRO A 48 5.36 -6.16 12.62
N ASN A 49 5.90 -7.01 11.74
CA ASN A 49 7.33 -7.38 11.72
C ASN A 49 8.19 -6.41 10.87
N GLY A 50 7.61 -5.31 10.37
CA GLY A 50 8.32 -4.28 9.62
C GLY A 50 8.55 -4.56 8.14
N ALA A 51 8.01 -5.65 7.57
CA ALA A 51 8.01 -5.87 6.12
C ALA A 51 6.89 -5.06 5.44
N TYR A 52 7.11 -4.64 4.20
CA TYR A 52 6.18 -3.85 3.39
C TYR A 52 5.64 -4.67 2.21
N PHE A 53 4.42 -4.35 1.78
CA PHE A 53 3.82 -4.96 0.60
C PHE A 53 2.73 -4.06 0.03
N THR A 54 2.51 -4.13 -1.28
CA THR A 54 1.39 -3.50 -1.94
C THR A 54 0.29 -4.51 -2.24
N VAL A 55 -0.94 -4.04 -2.23
CA VAL A 55 -2.10 -4.74 -2.78
C VAL A 55 -2.65 -3.91 -3.92
N ASN A 56 -2.65 -4.49 -5.11
CA ASN A 56 -3.20 -3.88 -6.31
C ASN A 56 -4.55 -4.54 -6.59
N LEU A 57 -5.63 -3.76 -6.52
CA LEU A 57 -6.98 -4.20 -6.86
C LEU A 57 -7.35 -3.72 -8.26
N THR A 58 -8.07 -4.54 -9.02
CA THR A 58 -8.49 -4.21 -10.39
C THR A 58 -9.90 -4.72 -10.69
N GLN A 59 -10.68 -3.89 -11.39
CA GLN A 59 -12.03 -4.24 -11.87
C GLN A 59 -12.05 -4.74 -13.31
N TRP A 60 -10.90 -4.76 -13.99
CA TRP A 60 -10.81 -5.15 -15.40
C TRP A 60 -10.93 -6.66 -15.57
N GLN A 61 -11.83 -7.07 -16.48
CA GLN A 61 -12.04 -8.47 -16.78
C GLN A 61 -10.76 -9.08 -17.38
N GLY A 62 -10.22 -10.08 -16.69
CA GLY A 62 -8.99 -10.78 -17.09
C GLY A 62 -7.75 -10.38 -16.29
N GLU A 63 -7.80 -9.25 -15.57
CA GLU A 63 -6.80 -8.94 -14.55
C GLU A 63 -7.15 -9.60 -13.21
N ARG A 64 -6.17 -9.72 -12.33
CA ARG A 64 -6.35 -10.30 -10.99
C ARG A 64 -5.74 -9.38 -9.96
N ASP A 65 -6.37 -9.34 -8.80
CA ASP A 65 -5.80 -8.68 -7.65
C ASP A 65 -4.46 -9.32 -7.28
N THR A 66 -3.48 -8.48 -6.96
CA THR A 66 -2.13 -8.94 -6.62
C THR A 66 -1.70 -8.42 -5.27
N LEU A 67 -0.89 -9.23 -4.60
CA LEU A 67 -0.12 -8.83 -3.43
C LEU A 67 1.34 -9.05 -3.74
N THR A 68 2.12 -7.98 -3.63
CA THR A 68 3.54 -7.95 -3.98
C THR A 68 4.34 -7.42 -2.79
N PRO A 69 5.30 -8.19 -2.26
CA PRO A 69 6.21 -7.67 -1.25
C PRO A 69 7.12 -6.62 -1.88
N VAL A 70 7.38 -5.55 -1.15
CA VAL A 70 8.28 -4.47 -1.58
C VAL A 70 9.32 -4.22 -0.51
N THR A 71 10.46 -3.70 -0.94
CA THR A 71 11.50 -3.21 -0.02
C THR A 71 11.05 -1.94 0.69
N GLN A 72 11.76 -1.56 1.74
CA GLN A 72 11.48 -0.30 2.44
C GLN A 72 11.70 0.91 1.52
N GLU A 73 12.73 0.87 0.67
CA GLU A 73 13.03 1.95 -0.29
C GLU A 73 11.89 2.12 -1.29
N GLU A 74 11.45 1.02 -1.92
CA GLU A 74 10.29 1.03 -2.83
C GLU A 74 9.02 1.54 -2.14
N ALA A 75 8.80 1.15 -0.87
CA ALA A 75 7.66 1.62 -0.09
C ALA A 75 7.73 3.14 0.19
N ILE A 76 8.92 3.68 0.45
CA ILE A 76 9.14 5.13 0.63
C ILE A 76 8.86 5.86 -0.69
N GLU A 77 9.40 5.38 -1.81
CA GLU A 77 9.15 5.98 -3.13
C GLU A 77 7.65 6.02 -3.47
N LEU A 78 6.92 4.95 -3.15
CA LEU A 78 5.47 4.90 -3.32
C LEU A 78 4.75 5.90 -2.40
N PHE A 79 5.14 5.99 -1.14
CA PHE A 79 4.54 6.89 -0.16
C PHE A 79 4.80 8.37 -0.49
N GLU A 80 6.01 8.72 -0.95
CA GLU A 80 6.37 10.10 -1.31
C GLU A 80 5.86 10.50 -2.69
N GLY A 81 5.62 9.54 -3.58
CA GLY A 81 5.25 9.75 -4.97
C GLY A 81 3.79 9.42 -5.28
N SER A 82 3.55 8.16 -5.66
CA SER A 82 2.30 7.74 -6.31
C SER A 82 1.09 7.65 -5.38
N LEU A 83 1.31 7.38 -4.08
CA LEU A 83 0.26 7.18 -3.10
C LEU A 83 0.03 8.48 -2.33
N THR A 84 -0.98 9.23 -2.74
CA THR A 84 -1.23 10.58 -2.24
C THR A 84 -1.98 10.61 -0.91
N GLU A 85 -2.73 9.56 -0.59
CA GLU A 85 -3.47 9.48 0.67
C GLU A 85 -2.61 8.79 1.73
N HIS A 86 -2.33 9.49 2.83
CA HIS A 86 -1.50 9.00 3.94
C HIS A 86 -2.35 8.82 5.21
N TYR A 87 -2.35 7.61 5.76
CA TYR A 87 -3.15 7.28 6.95
C TYR A 87 -2.35 7.34 8.25
N VAL A 88 -1.03 7.36 8.14
CA VAL A 88 -0.10 7.44 9.27
C VAL A 88 0.98 8.46 8.97
N LYS A 89 1.68 8.94 10.01
CA LYS A 89 2.81 9.86 9.81
C LYS A 89 4.00 9.10 9.20
N TYR A 90 4.86 9.83 8.50
CA TYR A 90 6.08 9.27 7.90
C TYR A 90 6.94 8.48 8.91
N ALA A 91 7.16 9.03 10.11
CA ALA A 91 7.93 8.36 11.17
C ALA A 91 7.27 7.07 11.70
N GLU A 92 5.94 6.95 11.58
CA GLU A 92 5.18 5.75 11.96
C GLU A 92 5.17 4.72 10.82
N ALA A 93 5.07 5.19 9.56
CA ALA A 93 5.21 4.36 8.37
C ALA A 93 6.62 3.75 8.29
N PHE A 94 7.67 4.55 8.47
CA PHE A 94 9.07 4.18 8.25
C PHE A 94 9.94 4.49 9.47
N PRO A 95 9.84 3.71 10.56
CA PRO A 95 10.64 3.96 11.74
C PRO A 95 12.12 3.69 11.44
N GLY A 96 12.97 4.64 11.81
CA GLY A 96 14.41 4.59 11.57
C GLY A 96 14.85 5.24 10.26
N VAL A 97 13.94 5.83 9.48
CA VAL A 97 14.30 6.71 8.37
C VAL A 97 14.46 8.13 8.89
N GLU A 98 15.62 8.73 8.66
CA GLU A 98 15.89 10.13 8.98
C GLU A 98 15.42 11.03 7.83
N VAL A 99 14.67 12.07 8.16
CA VAL A 99 14.17 13.06 7.20
C VAL A 99 14.89 14.39 7.47
N GLU A 100 15.56 14.92 6.45
CA GLU A 100 16.24 16.21 6.53
C GLU A 100 15.28 17.35 6.15
N ALA A 101 15.39 18.48 6.85
CA ALA A 101 14.65 19.70 6.49
C ALA A 101 15.33 20.40 5.30
N ALA A 102 14.56 20.74 4.27
CA ALA A 102 15.01 21.49 3.11
C ALA A 102 15.16 23.00 3.38
#